data_AF-A0A9D0VK09-F1
#
_entry.id   AF-A0A9D0VK09-F1
#
_cell.length_a   1.000
_cell.length_b   1.000
_cell.length_c   1.000
_cell.angle_alpha   90.00
_cell.angle_beta   90.00
_cell.angle_gamma   90.00
#
_symmetry.space_group_name_H-M   'P 1'
#
loop_
_entity.id
_entity.type
_entity.pdbx_description
1 polymer ?
#
loop_
_entity_poly.entity_id
_entity_poly.type
_entity_poly.pdbx_seq_one_letter_code
_entity_poly.pdbx_strand_id
1 'polypeptide(L)'
;LTLLVDRSCSMAAEGRMDYTRRGLTQMIDQLERGDRLDVVLFDDRACVPLQNYVVGRDKPALLEETLARMAPEGSTDLDLGLRSAYDVSRSHLDTHGRNRRVMVLTDALLNTGDVDHDTVSEIGAAFEDEGIRITGVGVGREFNDEVLDKLTEKGKGAYVYLGSEAVVDRVFGPDGFDSLVQTIAHDVRFALHLPDSLAMERFYGEEASTTREDVQPLNYYAGTSQLFLQDLQLRDREPVRSDTVELEITYRDAVTGEPESRRFRTTLGKMLDTDPHNVRKGLALMAWTDHLMAEAMGSNGCGDALDAYALRASRLPEDAEIAYVNGLVRARCGGFTLPPYVEDAERVSYKVKVDADVPIAEVALACGAQRWSEPLSGSDTIARFDAVPGVCDLTLRGTLDMTAQVEIPQTGGDTRCVVRGGRLHCSL
;
A
#
# COMPACT_ATOMS: atom_id res chain seq x y z
N LEU A 1 20.17 14.78 -14.20
CA LEU A 1 19.16 14.97 -13.14
C LEU A 1 18.66 16.41 -13.22
N THR A 2 17.38 16.63 -13.41
CA THR A 2 16.76 17.96 -13.35
C THR A 2 15.99 18.04 -12.04
N LEU A 3 16.35 18.97 -11.16
CA LEU A 3 15.63 19.24 -9.93
C LEU A 3 14.54 20.27 -10.23
N LEU A 4 13.28 19.88 -10.08
CA LEU A 4 12.14 20.79 -10.14
C LEU A 4 11.69 21.07 -8.70
N VAL A 5 11.98 22.28 -8.21
CA VAL A 5 11.78 22.65 -6.81
C VAL A 5 10.67 23.68 -6.71
N ASP A 6 9.62 23.32 -5.97
CA ASP A 6 8.58 24.24 -5.55
C ASP A 6 9.16 25.25 -4.56
N ARG A 7 8.93 26.52 -4.84
CA ARG A 7 9.28 27.63 -3.96
C ARG A 7 8.09 28.54 -3.71
N SER A 8 6.87 28.05 -3.86
CA SER A 8 5.65 28.77 -3.50
C SER A 8 5.64 29.19 -2.02
N CYS A 9 4.79 30.15 -1.65
CA CYS A 9 4.72 30.62 -0.26
C CYS A 9 4.37 29.52 0.76
N SER A 10 3.70 28.43 0.35
CA SER A 10 3.41 27.30 1.24
C SER A 10 4.67 26.55 1.68
N MET A 11 5.76 26.62 0.90
CA MET A 11 7.07 26.10 1.28
C MET A 11 7.73 26.87 2.44
N ALA A 12 7.17 28.00 2.87
CA ALA A 12 7.59 28.73 4.08
C ALA A 12 7.09 28.08 5.38
N ALA A 13 6.18 27.11 5.31
CA ALA A 13 5.72 26.39 6.50
C ALA A 13 6.87 25.60 7.13
N GLU A 14 6.71 25.31 8.43
CA GLU A 14 7.76 24.74 9.27
C GLU A 14 8.38 23.48 8.63
N GLY A 15 9.70 23.52 8.46
CA GLY A 15 10.50 22.40 7.97
C GLY A 15 10.48 22.19 6.46
N ARG A 16 9.56 22.76 5.67
CA ARG A 16 9.44 22.41 4.24
C ARG A 16 10.68 22.77 3.41
N MET A 17 10.92 24.07 3.21
CA MET A 17 12.10 24.52 2.48
C MET A 17 13.41 24.08 3.17
N ASP A 18 13.41 23.92 4.50
CA ASP A 18 14.59 23.44 5.23
C ASP A 18 14.91 21.97 4.91
N TYR A 19 13.91 21.09 4.89
CA TYR A 19 14.05 19.69 4.48
C TYR A 19 14.48 19.58 3.02
N THR A 20 13.88 20.38 2.13
CA THR A 20 14.26 20.45 0.71
C THR A 20 15.73 20.84 0.55
N ARG A 21 16.17 21.97 1.14
CA ARG A 21 17.56 22.42 1.03
C ARG A 21 18.53 21.41 1.64
N ARG A 22 18.19 20.83 2.80
CA ARG A 22 19.03 19.81 3.46
C ARG A 22 19.18 18.57 2.60
N GLY A 23 18.07 18.03 2.09
CA GLY A 23 18.07 16.84 1.24
C GLY A 23 18.88 17.08 -0.04
N LEU A 24 18.64 18.20 -0.73
CA LEU A 24 19.41 18.57 -1.92
C LEU A 24 20.90 18.81 -1.62
N THR A 25 21.25 19.30 -0.44
CA THR A 25 22.65 19.46 -0.03
C THR A 25 23.32 18.09 0.16
N GLN A 26 22.67 17.15 0.85
CA GLN A 26 23.20 15.79 1.04
C GLN A 26 23.31 15.03 -0.28
N MET A 27 22.34 15.23 -1.16
CA MET A 27 22.32 14.68 -2.50
C MET A 27 23.59 15.04 -3.29
N ILE A 28 24.08 16.29 -3.15
CA ILE A 28 25.25 16.76 -3.88
C ILE A 28 26.48 15.89 -3.59
N ASP A 29 26.63 15.47 -2.33
CA ASP A 29 27.74 14.63 -1.89
C ASP A 29 27.69 13.21 -2.47
N GLN A 30 26.53 12.78 -2.99
CA GLN A 30 26.33 11.48 -3.62
C GLN A 30 26.57 11.50 -5.14
N LEU A 31 26.76 12.67 -5.75
CA LEU A 31 26.91 12.77 -7.21
C LEU A 31 28.32 12.38 -7.66
N GLU A 32 28.38 11.68 -8.79
CA GLU A 32 29.63 11.23 -9.39
C GLU A 32 30.18 12.22 -10.42
N ARG A 33 31.50 12.15 -10.65
CA ARG A 33 32.15 12.96 -11.69
C ARG A 33 31.53 12.67 -13.05
N GLY A 34 31.04 13.73 -13.71
CA GLY A 34 30.36 13.63 -15.02
C GLY A 34 28.84 13.64 -14.94
N ASP A 35 28.27 13.56 -13.73
CA ASP A 35 26.84 13.80 -13.51
C ASP A 35 26.47 15.21 -13.90
N ARG A 36 25.27 15.33 -14.49
CA ARG A 36 24.72 16.60 -14.96
C ARG A 36 23.50 16.98 -14.15
N LEU A 37 23.48 18.23 -13.69
CA LEU A 37 22.37 18.83 -12.96
C LEU A 37 21.81 20.07 -13.62
N ASP A 38 20.49 20.17 -13.56
CA ASP A 38 19.73 21.38 -13.79
C ASP A 38 18.87 21.66 -12.56
N VAL A 39 18.67 22.92 -12.22
CA VAL A 39 17.76 23.37 -11.17
C VAL A 39 16.72 24.27 -11.82
N VAL A 40 15.47 23.85 -11.74
CA VAL A 40 14.27 24.61 -12.11
C VAL A 40 13.54 24.94 -10.82
N LEU A 41 13.28 26.21 -10.58
CA LEU A 41 12.44 26.66 -9.47
C LEU A 41 11.09 27.08 -10.03
N PHE A 42 10.00 26.73 -9.34
CA PHE A 42 8.67 27.14 -9.74
C PHE A 42 7.81 27.67 -8.59
N ASP A 43 6.96 28.62 -8.93
CA ASP A 43 5.90 29.24 -8.15
C ASP A 43 4.73 29.56 -9.12
N ASP A 44 4.22 30.78 -9.22
CA ASP A 44 3.39 31.25 -10.35
C ASP A 44 4.21 31.52 -11.63
N ARG A 45 5.53 31.32 -11.56
CA ARG A 45 6.51 31.46 -12.62
C ARG A 45 7.51 30.31 -12.53
N ALA A 46 8.23 30.06 -13.62
CA ALA A 46 9.37 29.15 -13.62
C ALA A 46 10.66 29.89 -13.95
N CYS A 47 11.75 29.54 -13.27
CA CYS A 47 13.09 30.00 -13.62
C CYS A 47 14.12 28.87 -13.50
N VAL A 48 15.23 29.00 -14.23
CA VAL A 48 16.29 27.98 -14.30
C VAL A 48 17.59 28.59 -13.79
N PRO A 49 17.79 28.73 -12.47
CA PRO A 49 18.97 29.37 -11.91
C PRO A 49 20.28 28.62 -12.18
N LEU A 50 20.18 27.32 -12.49
CA LEU A 50 21.33 26.50 -12.84
C LEU A 50 20.94 25.53 -13.96
N GLN A 51 21.69 25.56 -15.07
CA GLN A 51 21.46 24.65 -16.20
C GLN A 51 22.79 24.09 -16.68
N ASN A 52 22.79 22.81 -17.06
CA ASN A 52 23.92 22.07 -17.57
C ASN A 52 25.12 22.08 -16.60
N TYR A 53 24.90 22.11 -15.29
CA TYR A 53 25.99 21.96 -14.32
C TYR A 53 26.57 20.55 -14.40
N VAL A 54 27.90 20.41 -14.45
CA VAL A 54 28.58 19.12 -14.55
C VAL A 54 29.58 18.95 -13.41
N VAL A 55 29.40 17.89 -12.62
CA VAL A 55 30.25 17.54 -11.49
C VAL A 55 31.68 17.27 -11.97
N GLY A 56 32.64 17.96 -11.35
CA GLY A 56 34.06 17.88 -11.71
C GLY A 56 34.48 18.74 -12.91
N ARG A 57 33.54 19.42 -13.58
CA ARG A 57 33.80 20.49 -14.57
C ARG A 57 33.56 21.87 -13.94
N ASP A 58 32.41 22.04 -13.30
CA ASP A 58 31.98 23.32 -12.74
C ASP A 58 32.33 23.41 -11.25
N LYS A 59 32.29 24.64 -10.72
CA LYS A 59 32.62 24.91 -9.31
C LYS A 59 31.46 24.50 -8.39
N PRO A 60 31.68 23.66 -7.36
CA PRO A 60 30.64 23.28 -6.39
C PRO A 60 29.88 24.45 -5.78
N ALA A 61 30.59 25.55 -5.50
CA ALA A 61 30.01 26.78 -4.98
C ALA A 61 28.84 27.34 -5.81
N LEU A 62 28.80 27.12 -7.13
CA LEU A 62 27.67 27.58 -7.97
C LEU A 62 26.36 26.86 -7.61
N LEU A 63 26.45 25.56 -7.36
CA LEU A 63 25.31 24.74 -6.97
C LEU A 63 24.91 25.05 -5.51
N GLU A 64 25.88 25.12 -4.59
CA GLU A 64 25.64 25.49 -3.18
C GLU A 64 24.94 26.86 -3.06
N GLU A 65 25.44 27.88 -3.76
CA GLU A 65 24.83 29.21 -3.79
C GLU A 65 23.42 29.18 -4.40
N THR A 66 23.19 28.32 -5.40
CA THR A 66 21.86 28.17 -6.01
C THR A 66 20.86 27.62 -5.01
N LEU A 67 21.23 26.56 -4.28
CA LEU A 67 20.39 25.98 -3.23
C LEU A 67 20.15 26.96 -2.07
N ALA A 68 21.19 27.68 -1.63
CA ALA A 68 21.10 28.64 -0.53
C ALA A 68 20.18 29.84 -0.86
N ARG A 69 20.07 30.22 -2.14
CA ARG A 69 19.22 31.33 -2.60
C ARG A 69 17.76 30.94 -2.85
N MET A 70 17.40 29.65 -2.81
CA MET A 70 16.00 29.22 -2.89
C MET A 70 15.22 29.88 -1.76
N ALA A 71 14.10 30.55 -2.03
CA ALA A 71 13.31 31.22 -1.01
C ALA A 71 11.82 31.11 -1.38
N PRO A 72 10.93 30.83 -0.41
CA PRO A 72 9.49 30.81 -0.66
C PRO A 72 8.95 32.17 -1.14
N GLU A 73 8.26 32.19 -2.28
CA GLU A 73 7.56 33.33 -2.87
C GLU A 73 6.46 32.88 -3.84
N GLY A 74 5.51 33.76 -4.18
CA GLY A 74 4.49 33.48 -5.20
C GLY A 74 3.45 32.41 -4.82
N SER A 75 2.57 32.08 -5.78
CA SER A 75 1.62 30.95 -5.68
C SER A 75 2.19 29.69 -6.34
N THR A 76 1.37 28.69 -6.69
CA THR A 76 1.85 27.39 -7.20
C THR A 76 1.26 27.11 -8.58
N ASP A 77 2.10 27.02 -9.60
CA ASP A 77 1.76 26.57 -10.96
C ASP A 77 2.63 25.37 -11.34
N LEU A 78 2.13 24.17 -11.01
CA LEU A 78 2.85 22.92 -11.24
C LEU A 78 2.94 22.55 -12.73
N ASP A 79 1.92 22.86 -13.54
CA ASP A 79 1.96 22.59 -14.99
C ASP A 79 3.10 23.39 -15.64
N LEU A 80 3.22 24.67 -15.31
CA LEU A 80 4.33 25.50 -15.77
C LEU A 80 5.69 24.95 -15.32
N GLY A 81 5.79 24.52 -14.06
CA GLY A 81 6.99 23.90 -13.51
C GLY A 81 7.39 22.62 -14.25
N LEU A 82 6.44 21.70 -14.45
CA LEU A 82 6.65 20.43 -15.13
C LEU A 82 7.04 20.63 -16.60
N ARG A 83 6.36 21.52 -17.34
CA ARG A 83 6.72 21.87 -18.72
C ARG A 83 8.13 22.46 -18.80
N SER A 84 8.49 23.34 -17.86
CA SER A 84 9.83 23.93 -17.81
C SER A 84 10.91 22.88 -17.54
N ALA A 85 10.66 21.94 -16.63
CA ALA A 85 11.55 20.83 -16.36
C ALA A 85 11.66 19.87 -17.57
N TYR A 86 10.56 19.62 -18.27
CA TYR A 86 10.55 18.83 -19.51
C TYR A 86 11.40 19.49 -20.59
N ASP A 87 11.22 20.79 -20.83
CA ASP A 87 12.02 21.54 -21.81
C ASP A 87 13.52 21.58 -21.47
N VAL A 88 13.85 21.76 -20.20
CA VAL A 88 15.26 21.71 -19.76
C VAL A 88 15.85 20.31 -19.93
N SER A 89 15.14 19.28 -19.48
CA SER A 89 15.63 17.89 -19.53
C SER A 89 15.76 17.35 -20.96
N ARG A 90 14.91 17.78 -21.90
CA ARG A 90 15.00 17.43 -23.32
C ARG A 90 16.02 18.23 -24.12
N SER A 91 16.46 19.39 -23.61
CA SER A 91 17.50 20.19 -24.27
C SER A 91 18.87 19.47 -24.33
N HIS A 92 19.08 18.47 -23.48
CA HIS A 92 20.29 17.65 -23.46
C HIS A 92 20.22 16.53 -24.49
N LEU A 93 20.96 16.66 -25.59
CA LEU A 93 20.97 15.69 -26.70
C LEU A 93 21.90 14.48 -26.48
N ASP A 94 22.91 14.62 -25.61
CA ASP A 94 23.82 13.53 -25.23
C ASP A 94 23.16 12.65 -24.17
N THR A 95 22.29 11.74 -24.60
CA THR A 95 21.44 10.91 -23.72
C THR A 95 21.86 9.45 -23.66
N HIS A 96 22.67 8.98 -24.62
CA HIS A 96 23.02 7.57 -24.73
C HIS A 96 23.79 7.09 -23.49
N GLY A 97 23.28 6.03 -22.84
CA GLY A 97 23.88 5.46 -21.64
C GLY A 97 23.75 6.35 -20.39
N ARG A 98 22.88 7.38 -20.40
CA ARG A 98 22.63 8.24 -19.25
C ARG A 98 21.26 8.00 -18.64
N ASN A 99 21.22 7.95 -17.31
CA ASN A 99 19.98 7.95 -16.54
C ASN A 99 19.37 9.37 -16.51
N ARG A 100 18.34 9.60 -17.32
CA ARG A 100 17.62 10.89 -17.37
C ARG A 100 16.50 10.88 -16.34
N ARG A 101 16.46 11.92 -15.50
CA ARG A 101 15.49 12.03 -14.40
C ARG A 101 15.08 13.47 -14.14
N VAL A 102 13.82 13.64 -13.76
CA VAL A 102 13.29 14.84 -13.11
C VAL A 102 12.88 14.48 -11.69
N MET A 103 13.41 15.19 -10.70
CA MET A 103 12.98 15.06 -9.31
C MET A 103 12.13 16.27 -8.95
N VAL A 104 10.86 16.05 -8.62
CA VAL A 104 9.88 17.09 -8.29
C VAL A 104 9.78 17.18 -6.76
N LEU A 105 10.15 18.31 -6.18
CA LEU A 105 10.10 18.57 -4.74
C LEU A 105 9.03 19.62 -4.47
N THR A 106 7.92 19.24 -3.84
CA THR A 106 6.77 20.14 -3.56
C THR A 106 6.05 19.73 -2.29
N ASP A 107 5.36 20.68 -1.65
CA ASP A 107 4.43 20.37 -0.57
C ASP A 107 3.03 20.02 -1.06
N ALA A 108 2.83 20.01 -2.38
CA ALA A 108 1.61 19.63 -3.08
C ALA A 108 0.34 20.33 -2.58
N LEU A 109 0.49 21.46 -1.89
CA LEU A 109 -0.62 22.36 -1.53
C LEU A 109 -0.86 23.29 -2.72
N LEU A 110 -1.52 22.75 -3.74
CA LEU A 110 -1.90 23.48 -4.93
C LEU A 110 -2.97 24.52 -4.57
N ASN A 111 -2.51 25.73 -4.24
CA ASN A 111 -3.35 26.84 -3.75
C ASN A 111 -4.01 27.67 -4.88
N THR A 112 -3.92 27.22 -6.13
CA THR A 112 -4.50 27.88 -7.29
C THR A 112 -5.14 26.80 -8.18
N GLY A 113 -6.43 26.98 -8.48
CA GLY A 113 -7.37 25.94 -8.90
C GLY A 113 -7.06 25.19 -10.19
N ASP A 114 -7.81 24.11 -10.39
CA ASP A 114 -7.85 23.28 -11.61
C ASP A 114 -6.47 22.87 -12.13
N VAL A 115 -5.67 22.18 -11.31
CA VAL A 115 -4.70 21.27 -11.91
C VAL A 115 -5.50 20.15 -12.53
N ASP A 116 -5.65 20.22 -13.86
CA ASP A 116 -6.24 19.15 -14.63
C ASP A 116 -5.34 17.90 -14.51
N HIS A 117 -5.83 16.91 -13.76
CA HIS A 117 -5.13 15.66 -13.53
C HIS A 117 -4.84 14.92 -14.85
N ASP A 118 -5.66 15.13 -15.89
CA ASP A 118 -5.42 14.56 -17.21
C ASP A 118 -4.16 15.18 -17.83
N THR A 119 -4.01 16.51 -17.74
CA THR A 119 -2.80 17.22 -18.19
C THR A 119 -1.53 16.75 -17.45
N VAL A 120 -1.59 16.53 -16.13
CA VAL A 120 -0.46 16.00 -15.35
C VAL A 120 -0.09 14.58 -15.80
N SER A 121 -1.10 13.76 -16.08
CA SER A 121 -0.93 12.39 -16.58
C SER A 121 -0.30 12.36 -17.97
N GLU A 122 -0.74 13.24 -18.87
CA GLU A 122 -0.17 13.40 -20.22
C GLU A 122 1.30 13.83 -20.17
N ILE A 123 1.65 14.75 -19.27
CA ILE A 123 3.03 15.16 -19.07
C ILE A 123 3.87 14.00 -18.56
N GLY A 124 3.37 13.24 -17.57
CA GLY A 124 4.02 12.03 -17.06
C GLY A 124 4.31 11.01 -18.16
N ALA A 125 3.33 10.78 -19.05
CA ALA A 125 3.51 9.91 -20.21
C ALA A 125 4.56 10.45 -21.19
N ALA A 126 4.58 11.76 -21.46
CA ALA A 126 5.58 12.37 -22.34
C ALA A 126 7.01 12.26 -21.79
N PHE A 127 7.18 12.37 -20.46
CA PHE A 127 8.47 12.11 -19.81
C PHE A 127 8.92 10.66 -20.00
N GLU A 128 8.04 9.69 -19.78
CA GLU A 128 8.33 8.26 -19.96
C GLU A 128 8.65 7.91 -21.42
N ASP A 129 7.92 8.47 -22.39
CA ASP A 129 8.15 8.26 -23.83
C ASP A 129 9.55 8.74 -24.28
N GLU A 130 10.08 9.79 -23.63
CA GLU A 130 11.44 10.31 -23.82
C GLU A 130 12.50 9.56 -22.96
N GLY A 131 12.08 8.56 -22.18
CA GLY A 131 12.93 7.82 -21.26
C GLY A 131 13.45 8.66 -20.10
N ILE A 132 12.71 9.70 -19.70
CA ILE A 132 13.03 10.59 -18.58
C ILE A 132 12.15 10.18 -17.40
N ARG A 133 12.76 9.68 -16.32
CA ARG A 133 12.01 9.15 -15.17
C ARG A 133 11.67 10.26 -14.19
N ILE A 134 10.46 10.25 -13.65
CA ILE A 134 10.03 11.21 -12.64
C ILE A 134 10.25 10.61 -11.25
N THR A 135 10.70 11.43 -10.31
CA THR A 135 10.69 11.10 -8.87
C THR A 135 9.91 12.20 -8.15
N GLY A 136 8.79 11.86 -7.51
CA GLY A 136 8.02 12.78 -6.68
C GLY A 136 8.55 12.79 -5.24
N VAL A 137 8.76 13.98 -4.68
CA VAL A 137 9.22 14.18 -3.31
C VAL A 137 8.25 15.14 -2.62
N GLY A 138 7.34 14.58 -1.82
CA GLY A 138 6.40 15.34 -1.01
C GLY A 138 7.08 15.89 0.24
N VAL A 139 6.85 17.17 0.59
CA VAL A 139 7.55 17.83 1.71
C VAL A 139 6.58 18.43 2.74
N GLY A 140 6.81 18.11 4.02
CA GLY A 140 6.07 18.68 5.16
C GLY A 140 4.77 17.93 5.50
N ARG A 141 4.22 18.16 6.71
CA ARG A 141 3.21 17.28 7.33
C ARG A 141 1.80 17.29 6.75
N GLU A 142 1.47 18.32 6.00
CA GLU A 142 0.17 18.52 5.37
C GLU A 142 0.41 18.65 3.87
N PHE A 143 0.06 17.63 3.09
CA PHE A 143 0.19 17.64 1.63
C PHE A 143 -0.97 16.86 1.01
N ASN A 144 -1.29 17.15 -0.25
CA ASN A 144 -2.20 16.35 -1.08
C ASN A 144 -1.36 15.53 -2.07
N ASP A 145 -1.27 14.21 -1.90
CA ASP A 145 -0.46 13.35 -2.78
C ASP A 145 -1.09 13.09 -4.14
N GLU A 146 -2.39 13.27 -4.34
CA GLU A 146 -3.08 12.76 -5.53
C GLU A 146 -2.43 13.19 -6.86
N VAL A 147 -1.83 14.38 -6.88
CA VAL A 147 -1.14 14.89 -8.07
C VAL A 147 0.23 14.27 -8.27
N LEU A 148 1.01 14.10 -7.20
CA LEU A 148 2.32 13.44 -7.27
C LEU A 148 2.16 11.95 -7.53
N ASP A 149 1.17 11.31 -6.92
CA ASP A 149 0.81 9.91 -7.12
C ASP A 149 0.53 9.63 -8.59
N LYS A 150 -0.46 10.32 -9.19
CA LYS A 150 -0.78 10.21 -10.63
C LYS A 150 0.41 10.48 -11.54
N LEU A 151 1.21 11.51 -11.23
CA LEU A 151 2.40 11.85 -12.01
C LEU A 151 3.43 10.71 -11.97
N THR A 152 3.69 10.15 -10.79
CA THR A 152 4.66 9.05 -10.63
C THR A 152 4.13 7.72 -11.13
N GLU A 153 2.83 7.45 -11.03
CA GLU A 153 2.17 6.25 -11.56
C GLU A 153 2.33 6.20 -13.09
N LYS A 154 2.03 7.31 -13.80
CA LYS A 154 2.19 7.38 -15.26
C LYS A 154 3.65 7.52 -15.70
N GLY A 155 4.48 8.20 -14.92
CA GLY A 155 5.92 8.32 -15.15
C GLY A 155 6.74 7.10 -14.70
N LYS A 156 6.09 6.03 -14.21
CA LYS A 156 6.70 4.83 -13.58
C LYS A 156 7.88 5.19 -12.67
N GLY A 157 7.62 6.19 -11.82
CA GLY A 157 8.57 6.91 -11.00
C GLY A 157 8.61 6.45 -9.54
N ALA A 158 9.57 6.97 -8.76
CA ALA A 158 9.57 6.78 -7.32
C ALA A 158 8.80 7.93 -6.63
N TYR A 159 8.12 7.63 -5.52
CA TYR A 159 7.49 8.63 -4.66
C TYR A 159 8.02 8.51 -3.23
N VAL A 160 8.50 9.62 -2.65
CA VAL A 160 9.00 9.66 -1.26
C VAL A 160 8.49 10.89 -0.53
N TYR A 161 8.42 10.78 0.80
CA TYR A 161 7.88 11.80 1.67
C TYR A 161 8.91 12.29 2.70
N LEU A 162 9.04 13.60 2.87
CA LEU A 162 9.96 14.26 3.82
C LEU A 162 9.19 14.95 4.95
N GLY A 163 8.97 14.22 6.04
CA GLY A 163 8.24 14.72 7.22
C GLY A 163 9.09 15.07 8.44
N SER A 164 10.39 14.76 8.41
CA SER A 164 11.34 15.04 9.49
C SER A 164 12.78 14.99 9.00
N GLU A 165 13.71 15.60 9.74
CA GLU A 165 15.15 15.55 9.41
C GLU A 165 15.68 14.12 9.30
N ALA A 166 15.24 13.22 10.18
CA ALA A 166 15.65 11.82 10.14
C ALA A 166 15.20 11.13 8.85
N VAL A 167 14.04 11.51 8.30
CA VAL A 167 13.57 10.98 7.01
C VAL A 167 14.37 11.58 5.86
N VAL A 168 14.70 12.87 5.91
CA VAL A 168 15.59 13.51 4.92
C VAL A 168 16.93 12.79 4.88
N ASP A 169 17.57 12.59 6.04
CA ASP A 169 18.87 11.92 6.15
C ASP A 169 18.81 10.47 5.64
N ARG A 170 17.70 9.77 5.91
CA ARG A 170 17.50 8.41 5.40
C ARG A 170 17.32 8.37 3.88
N VAL A 171 16.60 9.34 3.30
CA VAL A 171 16.20 9.33 1.88
C VAL A 171 17.29 9.88 0.98
N PHE A 172 17.94 10.98 1.37
CA PHE A 172 18.97 11.66 0.60
C PHE A 172 20.41 11.35 1.05
N GLY A 173 20.56 10.61 2.15
CA GLY A 173 21.85 10.13 2.60
C GLY A 173 22.40 8.96 1.76
N PRO A 174 23.62 8.49 2.10
CA PRO A 174 24.35 7.50 1.31
C PRO A 174 23.61 6.18 1.07
N ASP A 175 22.80 5.75 2.03
CA ASP A 175 22.10 4.46 1.94
C ASP A 175 20.76 4.56 1.19
N GLY A 176 20.21 5.76 1.05
CA GLY A 176 18.85 5.98 0.52
C GLY A 176 18.80 6.57 -0.87
N PHE A 177 19.76 7.43 -1.24
CA PHE A 177 19.68 8.21 -2.47
C PHE A 177 19.59 7.35 -3.73
N ASP A 178 20.30 6.23 -3.76
CA ASP A 178 20.27 5.28 -4.88
C ASP A 178 18.85 4.77 -5.18
N SER A 179 17.98 4.67 -4.16
CA SER A 179 16.57 4.28 -4.35
C SER A 179 15.76 5.30 -5.15
N LEU A 180 16.22 6.55 -5.22
CA LEU A 180 15.59 7.61 -6.00
C LEU A 180 16.12 7.69 -7.44
N VAL A 181 17.37 7.28 -7.67
CA VAL A 181 18.09 7.58 -8.91
C VAL A 181 18.62 6.37 -9.68
N GLN A 182 18.75 5.21 -9.05
CA GLN A 182 19.30 4.02 -9.69
C GLN A 182 18.17 3.02 -10.02
N THR A 183 17.73 3.01 -11.28
CA THR A 183 16.84 1.94 -11.74
C THR A 183 17.67 0.68 -11.99
N ILE A 184 17.22 -0.45 -11.43
CA ILE A 184 17.88 -1.75 -11.55
C ILE A 184 17.13 -2.71 -12.49
N ALA A 185 15.83 -2.46 -12.72
CA ALA A 185 15.02 -3.21 -13.67
C ALA A 185 13.90 -2.34 -14.24
N HIS A 186 13.67 -2.45 -15.55
CA HIS A 186 12.59 -1.80 -16.25
C HIS A 186 11.42 -2.74 -16.52
N ASP A 187 10.23 -2.16 -16.62
CA ASP A 187 9.00 -2.86 -17.01
C ASP A 187 8.77 -4.20 -16.28
N VAL A 188 9.00 -4.22 -14.97
CA VAL A 188 8.86 -5.39 -14.12
C VAL A 188 7.39 -5.82 -14.07
N ARG A 189 7.17 -7.11 -14.29
CA ARG A 189 5.85 -7.76 -14.19
C ARG A 189 5.96 -9.04 -13.38
N PHE A 190 4.98 -9.26 -12.51
CA PHE A 190 4.83 -10.45 -11.70
C PHE A 190 3.70 -11.32 -12.27
N ALA A 191 3.94 -12.62 -12.39
CA ALA A 191 2.92 -13.60 -12.74
C ALA A 191 2.95 -14.74 -11.73
N LEU A 192 1.84 -14.93 -11.01
CA LEU A 192 1.68 -16.01 -10.06
C LEU A 192 0.90 -17.15 -10.73
N HIS A 193 1.61 -18.23 -11.05
CA HIS A 193 1.02 -19.45 -11.62
C HIS A 193 0.56 -20.35 -10.48
N LEU A 194 -0.76 -20.52 -10.38
CA LEU A 194 -1.42 -21.33 -9.37
C LEU A 194 -1.80 -22.71 -9.95
N PRO A 195 -1.81 -23.77 -9.13
CA PRO A 195 -2.38 -25.05 -9.52
C PRO A 195 -3.90 -24.93 -9.69
N ASP A 196 -4.52 -25.85 -10.45
CA ASP A 196 -5.97 -25.89 -10.68
C ASP A 196 -6.80 -25.99 -9.38
N SER A 197 -6.18 -26.45 -8.29
CA SER A 197 -6.78 -26.55 -6.96
C SER A 197 -6.97 -25.20 -6.26
N LEU A 198 -6.27 -24.14 -6.72
CA LEU A 198 -6.29 -22.81 -6.10
C LEU A 198 -6.86 -21.76 -7.05
N ALA A 199 -7.47 -20.75 -6.46
CA ALA A 199 -7.82 -19.50 -7.12
C ALA A 199 -7.30 -18.32 -6.31
N MET A 200 -6.98 -17.24 -7.01
CA MET A 200 -6.84 -15.92 -6.42
C MET A 200 -8.21 -15.47 -5.88
N GLU A 201 -8.32 -15.14 -4.59
CA GLU A 201 -9.54 -14.60 -3.97
C GLU A 201 -9.42 -13.07 -3.80
N ARG A 202 -8.41 -12.61 -3.06
CA ARG A 202 -8.16 -11.19 -2.80
C ARG A 202 -6.69 -10.85 -2.85
N PHE A 203 -6.30 -9.99 -3.79
CA PHE A 203 -4.95 -9.44 -3.87
C PHE A 203 -4.88 -8.11 -3.12
N TYR A 204 -3.86 -7.96 -2.28
CA TYR A 204 -3.56 -6.73 -1.56
C TYR A 204 -2.31 -6.09 -2.18
N GLY A 205 -2.54 -5.39 -3.28
CA GLY A 205 -1.57 -4.59 -4.02
C GLY A 205 -2.33 -3.61 -4.91
N GLU A 206 -1.62 -2.95 -5.83
CA GLU A 206 -2.23 -1.94 -6.72
C GLU A 206 -3.16 -2.57 -7.76
N GLU A 207 -2.62 -3.50 -8.57
CA GLU A 207 -3.35 -4.08 -9.70
C GLU A 207 -3.11 -5.59 -9.82
N ALA A 208 -4.16 -6.32 -10.20
CA ALA A 208 -4.06 -7.72 -10.60
C ALA A 208 -5.03 -8.01 -11.75
N SER A 209 -4.56 -8.74 -12.75
CA SER A 209 -5.40 -9.26 -13.83
C SER A 209 -4.92 -10.64 -14.28
N THR A 210 -5.83 -11.38 -14.89
CA THR A 210 -5.49 -12.62 -15.62
C THR A 210 -5.02 -12.33 -17.05
N THR A 211 -5.29 -11.13 -17.55
CA THR A 211 -4.77 -10.62 -18.82
C THR A 211 -3.51 -9.81 -18.51
N ARG A 212 -2.39 -10.17 -19.16
CA ARG A 212 -1.09 -9.53 -18.92
C ARG A 212 -1.15 -8.02 -19.20
N GLU A 213 -1.82 -7.65 -20.28
CA GLU A 213 -1.87 -6.28 -20.80
C GLU A 213 -2.64 -5.31 -19.89
N ASP A 214 -3.52 -5.83 -19.03
CA ASP A 214 -4.33 -5.03 -18.11
C ASP A 214 -3.54 -4.58 -16.87
N VAL A 215 -2.35 -5.14 -16.62
CA VAL A 215 -1.48 -4.76 -15.49
C VAL A 215 -0.40 -3.82 -16.00
N GLN A 216 -0.30 -2.63 -15.41
CA GLN A 216 0.77 -1.69 -15.73
C GLN A 216 2.11 -2.21 -15.18
N PRO A 217 3.20 -2.22 -15.98
CA PRO A 217 4.50 -2.64 -15.47
C PRO A 217 5.18 -1.50 -14.70
N LEU A 218 5.97 -1.85 -13.70
CA LEU A 218 6.66 -0.91 -12.81
C LEU A 218 8.18 -0.95 -13.00
N ASN A 219 8.86 0.16 -12.76
CA ASN A 219 10.32 0.18 -12.66
C ASN A 219 10.74 -0.14 -11.21
N TYR A 220 11.88 -0.82 -11.04
CA TYR A 220 12.44 -1.11 -9.73
C TYR A 220 13.75 -0.39 -9.51
N TYR A 221 13.95 0.14 -8.30
CA TYR A 221 15.13 0.91 -7.94
C TYR A 221 15.97 0.21 -6.88
N ALA A 222 17.26 0.53 -6.84
CA ALA A 222 18.19 -0.04 -5.87
C ALA A 222 17.70 0.21 -4.43
N GLY A 223 17.85 -0.77 -3.55
CA GLY A 223 17.44 -0.65 -2.15
C GLY A 223 15.91 -0.63 -1.89
N THR A 224 15.08 -0.74 -2.93
CA THR A 224 13.62 -0.85 -2.76
C THR A 224 13.17 -2.30 -2.57
N SER A 225 12.00 -2.48 -1.98
CA SER A 225 11.36 -3.79 -1.81
C SER A 225 9.85 -3.63 -2.00
N GLN A 226 9.22 -4.59 -2.69
CA GLN A 226 7.76 -4.67 -2.79
C GLN A 226 7.30 -5.93 -2.07
N LEU A 227 6.22 -5.79 -1.33
CA LEU A 227 5.56 -6.86 -0.62
C LEU A 227 4.14 -7.00 -1.15
N PHE A 228 3.70 -8.24 -1.35
CA PHE A 228 2.34 -8.55 -1.75
C PHE A 228 1.72 -9.47 -0.71
N LEU A 229 0.46 -9.22 -0.37
CA LEU A 229 -0.36 -10.15 0.38
C LEU A 229 -1.49 -10.66 -0.52
N GLN A 230 -1.79 -11.95 -0.44
CA GLN A 230 -2.73 -12.60 -1.32
C GLN A 230 -3.51 -13.66 -0.56
N ASP A 231 -4.83 -13.55 -0.60
CA ASP A 231 -5.74 -14.60 -0.18
C ASP A 231 -5.98 -15.55 -1.35
N LEU A 232 -5.80 -16.84 -1.12
CA LEU A 232 -6.04 -17.90 -2.09
C LEU A 232 -7.17 -18.79 -1.58
N GLN A 233 -8.18 -19.02 -2.41
CA GLN A 233 -9.23 -20.00 -2.10
C GLN A 233 -8.92 -21.37 -2.72
N LEU A 234 -9.34 -22.43 -2.03
CA LEU A 234 -9.42 -23.76 -2.61
C LEU A 234 -10.68 -23.86 -3.48
N ARG A 235 -10.56 -24.47 -4.68
CA ARG A 235 -11.68 -24.53 -5.62
C ARG A 235 -12.71 -25.61 -5.29
N ASP A 236 -12.31 -26.87 -5.05
CA ASP A 236 -13.24 -27.98 -4.71
C ASP A 236 -12.52 -29.27 -4.26
N ARG A 237 -11.26 -29.18 -3.78
CA ARG A 237 -10.45 -30.34 -3.37
C ARG A 237 -9.67 -30.04 -2.11
N GLU A 238 -9.34 -31.09 -1.35
CA GLU A 238 -8.34 -30.98 -0.30
C GLU A 238 -7.02 -30.45 -0.89
N PRO A 239 -6.30 -29.58 -0.16
CA PRO A 239 -5.05 -29.02 -0.62
C PRO A 239 -4.05 -30.15 -0.86
N VAL A 240 -3.65 -30.34 -2.11
CA VAL A 240 -2.62 -31.31 -2.45
C VAL A 240 -1.27 -30.67 -2.15
N ARG A 241 -0.62 -31.10 -1.05
CA ARG A 241 0.63 -30.50 -0.56
C ARG A 241 1.79 -30.51 -1.57
N SER A 242 1.74 -31.39 -2.58
CA SER A 242 2.71 -31.44 -3.67
C SER A 242 2.42 -30.47 -4.81
N ASP A 243 1.25 -29.83 -4.83
CA ASP A 243 0.90 -28.85 -5.86
C ASP A 243 1.92 -27.71 -5.85
N THR A 244 2.32 -27.31 -7.05
CA THR A 244 3.36 -26.31 -7.26
C THR A 244 2.72 -24.95 -7.43
N VAL A 245 3.28 -23.95 -6.74
CA VAL A 245 3.02 -22.54 -6.98
C VAL A 245 4.30 -21.94 -7.55
N GLU A 246 4.18 -21.17 -8.63
CA GLU A 246 5.32 -20.53 -9.29
C GLU A 246 5.12 -19.01 -9.39
N LEU A 247 6.11 -18.25 -8.95
CA LEU A 247 6.23 -16.83 -9.24
C LEU A 247 7.20 -16.64 -10.42
N GLU A 248 6.71 -16.06 -11.49
CA GLU A 248 7.51 -15.59 -12.61
C GLU A 248 7.65 -14.07 -12.55
N ILE A 249 8.87 -13.58 -12.69
CA ILE A 249 9.20 -12.15 -12.79
C ILE A 249 9.81 -11.93 -14.17
N THR A 250 9.20 -11.09 -14.99
CA THR A 250 9.77 -10.65 -16.28
C THR A 250 10.08 -9.17 -16.22
N TYR A 251 11.23 -8.77 -16.73
CA TYR A 251 11.69 -7.38 -16.72
C TYR A 251 12.66 -7.13 -17.87
N ARG A 252 13.07 -5.87 -18.07
CA ARG A 252 14.20 -5.49 -18.92
C ARG A 252 15.37 -5.06 -18.04
N ASP A 253 16.56 -5.56 -18.35
CA ASP A 253 17.77 -5.16 -17.65
C ASP A 253 18.02 -3.65 -17.83
N ALA A 254 18.31 -2.94 -16.73
CA ALA A 254 18.39 -1.48 -16.74
C ALA A 254 19.61 -0.93 -17.53
N VAL A 255 20.64 -1.74 -17.75
CA VAL A 255 21.87 -1.32 -18.44
C VAL A 255 21.82 -1.70 -19.92
N THR A 256 21.43 -2.94 -20.21
CA THR A 256 21.45 -3.52 -21.56
C THR A 256 20.12 -3.34 -22.30
N GLY A 257 19.01 -3.16 -21.58
CA GLY A 257 17.65 -3.09 -22.15
C GLY A 257 17.08 -4.44 -22.59
N GLU A 258 17.87 -5.52 -22.46
CA GLU A 258 17.49 -6.87 -22.88
C GLU A 258 16.41 -7.45 -21.95
N PRO A 259 15.46 -8.23 -22.50
CA PRO A 259 14.44 -8.88 -21.70
C PRO A 259 15.03 -10.03 -20.86
N GLU A 260 14.66 -10.06 -19.59
CA GLU A 260 15.10 -11.02 -18.59
C GLU A 260 13.89 -11.68 -17.90
N SER A 261 14.13 -12.88 -17.34
CA SER A 261 13.13 -13.65 -16.61
C SER A 261 13.75 -14.37 -15.41
N ARG A 262 13.00 -14.42 -14.31
CA ARG A 262 13.30 -15.22 -13.12
C ARG A 262 12.06 -16.00 -12.71
N ARG A 263 12.23 -17.26 -12.33
CA ARG A 263 11.15 -18.12 -11.86
C ARG A 263 11.49 -18.71 -10.51
N PHE A 264 10.55 -18.64 -9.59
CA PHE A 264 10.66 -19.19 -8.25
C PHE A 264 9.52 -20.19 -8.06
N ARG A 265 9.87 -21.43 -7.72
CA ARG A 265 8.89 -22.52 -7.52
C ARG A 265 8.91 -22.96 -6.08
N THR A 266 7.72 -23.16 -5.51
CA THR A 266 7.52 -23.79 -4.21
C THR A 266 6.33 -24.76 -4.29
N THR A 267 6.04 -25.47 -3.20
CA THR A 267 4.85 -26.31 -3.10
C THR A 267 3.93 -25.80 -2.00
N LEU A 268 2.63 -26.13 -2.12
CA LEU A 268 1.66 -25.82 -1.08
C LEU A 268 2.09 -26.32 0.29
N GLY A 269 2.60 -27.55 0.38
CA GLY A 269 3.10 -28.11 1.63
C GLY A 269 4.21 -27.27 2.26
N LYS A 270 5.20 -26.84 1.46
CA LYS A 270 6.30 -25.98 1.97
C LYS A 270 5.80 -24.63 2.44
N MET A 271 4.84 -24.02 1.73
CA MET A 271 4.22 -22.77 2.15
C MET A 271 3.49 -22.93 3.48
N LEU A 272 2.71 -24.00 3.64
CA LEU A 272 1.98 -24.31 4.87
C LEU A 272 2.88 -24.65 6.06
N ASP A 273 4.08 -25.21 5.81
CA ASP A 273 5.07 -25.53 6.85
C ASP A 273 5.94 -24.33 7.24
N THR A 274 5.82 -23.20 6.52
CA THR A 274 6.57 -21.97 6.83
C THR A 274 5.91 -21.24 8.00
N ASP A 275 6.72 -20.56 8.82
CA ASP A 275 6.22 -19.72 9.91
C ASP A 275 5.20 -18.69 9.37
N PRO A 276 3.93 -18.73 9.83
CA PRO A 276 2.90 -17.83 9.36
C PRO A 276 2.98 -16.43 9.98
N HIS A 277 3.96 -16.12 10.84
CA HIS A 277 4.08 -14.85 11.56
C HIS A 277 3.86 -13.62 10.67
N ASN A 278 4.63 -13.50 9.58
CA ASN A 278 4.53 -12.35 8.67
C ASN A 278 3.20 -12.31 7.89
N VAL A 279 2.63 -13.46 7.55
CA VAL A 279 1.31 -13.53 6.88
C VAL A 279 0.21 -13.09 7.85
N ARG A 280 0.24 -13.58 9.10
CA ARG A 280 -0.69 -13.16 10.16
C ARG A 280 -0.59 -11.67 10.42
N LYS A 281 0.64 -11.14 10.42
CA LYS A 281 0.91 -9.71 10.59
C LYS A 281 0.33 -8.90 9.43
N GLY A 282 0.58 -9.32 8.19
CA GLY A 282 -0.03 -8.71 7.00
C GLY A 282 -1.56 -8.67 7.09
N LEU A 283 -2.20 -9.80 7.44
CA LEU A 283 -3.65 -9.88 7.60
C LEU A 283 -4.18 -8.97 8.72
N ALA A 284 -3.46 -8.85 9.84
CA ALA A 284 -3.82 -7.92 10.91
C ALA A 284 -3.73 -6.48 10.41
N LEU A 285 -2.64 -6.09 9.75
CA LEU A 285 -2.48 -4.75 9.19
C LEU A 285 -3.53 -4.42 8.13
N MET A 286 -3.90 -5.38 7.26
CA MET A 286 -4.98 -5.18 6.29
C MET A 286 -6.36 -5.02 6.95
N ALA A 287 -6.61 -5.74 8.05
CA ALA A 287 -7.84 -5.53 8.81
C ALA A 287 -7.88 -4.15 9.49
N TRP A 288 -6.73 -3.64 9.92
CA TRP A 288 -6.62 -2.27 10.43
C TRP A 288 -6.88 -1.24 9.32
N THR A 289 -6.36 -1.43 8.11
CA THR A 289 -6.62 -0.53 6.98
C THR A 289 -8.09 -0.58 6.55
N ASP A 290 -8.70 -1.78 6.49
CA ASP A 290 -10.13 -1.93 6.20
C ASP A 290 -10.98 -1.14 7.22
N HIS A 291 -10.58 -1.14 8.51
CA HIS A 291 -11.20 -0.32 9.55
C HIS A 291 -11.05 1.19 9.30
N LEU A 292 -9.84 1.68 8.96
CA LEU A 292 -9.62 3.09 8.65
C LEU A 292 -10.46 3.55 7.46
N MET A 293 -10.58 2.72 6.44
CA MET A 293 -11.42 2.98 5.27
C MET A 293 -12.89 3.05 5.64
N ALA A 294 -13.40 2.10 6.42
CA ALA A 294 -14.79 2.11 6.88
C ALA A 294 -15.10 3.40 7.67
N GLU A 295 -14.19 3.83 8.54
CA GLU A 295 -14.35 5.07 9.30
C GLU A 295 -14.35 6.31 8.41
N ALA A 296 -13.45 6.38 7.43
CA ALA A 296 -13.43 7.45 6.42
C ALA A 296 -14.75 7.51 5.62
N MET A 297 -15.41 6.36 5.43
CA MET A 297 -16.73 6.24 4.81
C MET A 297 -17.90 6.51 5.79
N GLY A 298 -17.61 6.89 7.04
CA GLY A 298 -18.61 7.31 8.04
C GLY A 298 -19.05 6.22 9.02
N SER A 299 -18.40 5.05 9.04
CA SER A 299 -18.68 4.04 10.07
C SER A 299 -18.12 4.47 11.43
N ASN A 300 -18.66 3.92 12.53
CA ASN A 300 -18.01 4.05 13.83
C ASN A 300 -16.69 3.26 13.80
N GLY A 301 -15.57 3.97 13.67
CA GLY A 301 -14.26 3.35 13.62
C GLY A 301 -13.94 2.50 14.86
N CYS A 302 -14.45 2.86 16.02
CA CYS A 302 -14.09 2.18 17.27
C CYS A 302 -15.10 1.08 17.69
N GLY A 303 -15.94 0.61 16.77
CA GLY A 303 -16.90 -0.48 16.98
C GLY A 303 -16.50 -1.77 16.25
N ASP A 304 -17.48 -2.49 15.69
CA ASP A 304 -17.32 -3.82 15.05
C ASP A 304 -16.20 -3.88 13.98
N ALA A 305 -15.96 -2.76 13.27
CA ALA A 305 -14.89 -2.66 12.28
C ALA A 305 -13.49 -2.95 12.88
N LEU A 306 -13.29 -2.60 14.16
CA LEU A 306 -12.03 -2.79 14.86
C LEU A 306 -11.86 -4.22 15.41
N ASP A 307 -12.95 -4.97 15.60
CA ASP A 307 -12.89 -6.34 16.14
C ASP A 307 -12.12 -7.29 15.22
N ALA A 308 -12.27 -7.12 13.90
CA ALA A 308 -11.55 -7.88 12.89
C ALA A 308 -10.02 -7.65 12.98
N TYR A 309 -9.59 -6.43 13.29
CA TYR A 309 -8.20 -6.13 13.61
C TYR A 309 -7.79 -6.74 14.95
N ALA A 310 -8.56 -6.49 16.01
CA ALA A 310 -8.24 -6.93 17.37
C ALA A 310 -8.05 -8.46 17.46
N LEU A 311 -8.93 -9.22 16.79
CA LEU A 311 -8.84 -10.67 16.73
C LEU A 311 -7.56 -11.14 16.02
N ARG A 312 -7.19 -10.54 14.89
CA ARG A 312 -5.98 -10.91 14.15
C ARG A 312 -4.71 -10.50 14.90
N ALA A 313 -4.68 -9.27 15.44
CA ALA A 313 -3.59 -8.74 16.23
C ALA A 313 -3.36 -9.53 17.54
N SER A 314 -4.41 -10.12 18.13
CA SER A 314 -4.27 -10.97 19.32
C SER A 314 -3.33 -12.15 19.11
N ARG A 315 -3.18 -12.63 17.87
CA ARG A 315 -2.27 -13.73 17.49
C ARG A 315 -0.79 -13.33 17.51
N LEU A 316 -0.49 -12.03 17.67
CA LEU A 316 0.85 -11.45 17.55
C LEU A 316 1.13 -10.50 18.75
N PRO A 317 0.95 -10.96 20.01
CA PRO A 317 0.99 -10.06 21.16
C PRO A 317 2.38 -9.47 21.43
N GLU A 318 3.44 -10.14 20.96
CA GLU A 318 4.85 -9.74 21.14
C GLU A 318 5.42 -8.99 19.92
N ASP A 319 4.64 -8.80 18.84
CA ASP A 319 5.14 -8.13 17.62
C ASP A 319 5.19 -6.60 17.82
N ALA A 320 6.38 -6.02 17.62
CA ALA A 320 6.63 -4.61 17.89
C ALA A 320 5.83 -3.64 16.99
N GLU A 321 5.58 -4.02 15.73
CA GLU A 321 4.81 -3.18 14.80
C GLU A 321 3.32 -3.28 15.10
N ILE A 322 2.83 -4.47 15.45
CA ILE A 322 1.46 -4.63 15.98
C ILE A 322 1.29 -3.83 17.29
N ALA A 323 2.29 -3.83 18.18
CA ALA A 323 2.27 -3.02 19.39
C ALA A 323 2.22 -1.52 19.11
N TYR A 324 2.93 -1.06 18.06
CA TYR A 324 2.87 0.33 17.58
C TYR A 324 1.46 0.68 17.07
N VAL A 325 0.88 -0.15 16.20
CA VAL A 325 -0.50 0.06 15.68
C VAL A 325 -1.52 0.04 16.81
N ASN A 326 -1.39 -0.87 17.79
CA ASN A 326 -2.21 -0.87 19.01
C ASN A 326 -2.09 0.46 19.79
N GLY A 327 -0.92 1.10 19.78
CA GLY A 327 -0.71 2.44 20.32
C GLY A 327 -1.54 3.50 19.60
N LEU A 328 -1.54 3.47 18.26
CA LEU A 328 -2.35 4.38 17.43
C LEU A 328 -3.86 4.18 17.69
N VAL A 329 -4.32 2.92 17.71
CA VAL A 329 -5.71 2.58 18.01
C VAL A 329 -6.11 3.07 19.41
N ARG A 330 -5.26 2.88 20.43
CA ARG A 330 -5.53 3.40 21.78
C ARG A 330 -5.63 4.92 21.82
N ALA A 331 -4.74 5.62 21.13
CA ALA A 331 -4.77 7.08 21.05
C ALA A 331 -6.06 7.60 20.39
N ARG A 332 -6.62 6.85 19.44
CA ARG A 332 -7.84 7.20 18.71
C ARG A 332 -9.12 6.79 19.44
N CYS A 333 -9.22 5.52 19.85
CA CYS A 333 -10.46 4.92 20.34
C CYS A 333 -10.60 4.91 21.87
N GLY A 334 -9.50 5.03 22.61
CA GLY A 334 -9.48 4.87 24.06
C GLY A 334 -9.80 3.43 24.52
N GLY A 335 -9.22 2.99 25.64
CA GLY A 335 -9.57 1.71 26.28
C GLY A 335 -9.28 0.42 25.49
N PHE A 336 -8.66 0.50 24.30
CA PHE A 336 -8.41 -0.67 23.46
C PHE A 336 -7.44 -1.68 24.11
N THR A 337 -7.91 -2.93 24.23
CA THR A 337 -7.11 -4.09 24.64
C THR A 337 -7.32 -5.23 23.66
N LEU A 338 -6.25 -5.97 23.36
CA LEU A 338 -6.38 -7.18 22.56
C LEU A 338 -7.22 -8.21 23.33
N PRO A 339 -8.13 -8.93 22.66
CA PRO A 339 -8.80 -10.07 23.27
C PRO A 339 -7.77 -11.15 23.64
N PRO A 340 -8.05 -12.00 24.64
CA PRO A 340 -7.18 -13.13 24.94
C PRO A 340 -7.06 -14.04 23.71
N TYR A 341 -5.83 -14.28 23.27
CA TYR A 341 -5.57 -15.24 22.22
C TYR A 341 -5.76 -16.65 22.77
N VAL A 342 -6.66 -17.39 22.14
CA VAL A 342 -6.74 -18.84 22.27
C VAL A 342 -6.06 -19.39 21.03
N GLU A 343 -4.97 -20.12 21.24
CA GLU A 343 -4.28 -20.87 20.18
C GLU A 343 -5.31 -21.62 19.34
N ASP A 344 -5.11 -21.70 18.02
CA ASP A 344 -6.08 -22.30 17.11
C ASP A 344 -6.26 -23.80 17.47
N ALA A 345 -7.07 -24.11 18.48
CA ALA A 345 -7.77 -25.38 18.57
C ALA A 345 -8.46 -25.56 17.22
N GLU A 346 -8.27 -26.71 16.57
CA GLU A 346 -8.75 -27.02 15.21
C GLU A 346 -10.12 -26.39 14.97
N ARG A 347 -10.14 -25.18 14.39
CA ARG A 347 -11.38 -24.49 14.09
C ARG A 347 -11.93 -25.12 12.84
N VAL A 348 -13.23 -25.29 12.83
CA VAL A 348 -13.92 -25.96 11.75
C VAL A 348 -14.97 -25.02 11.18
N SER A 349 -15.13 -25.07 9.86
CA SER A 349 -16.19 -24.31 9.20
C SER A 349 -17.54 -24.86 9.64
N TYR A 350 -18.38 -23.95 10.13
CA TYR A 350 -19.71 -24.28 10.65
C TYR A 350 -20.76 -23.34 10.08
N LYS A 351 -21.81 -23.91 9.48
CA LYS A 351 -22.88 -23.15 8.83
C LYS A 351 -24.18 -23.32 9.60
N VAL A 352 -24.90 -22.22 9.82
CA VAL A 352 -26.21 -22.26 10.48
C VAL A 352 -27.26 -21.79 9.49
N LYS A 353 -28.12 -22.72 9.06
CA LYS A 353 -29.24 -22.41 8.19
C LYS A 353 -30.50 -22.13 9.01
N VAL A 354 -30.99 -20.91 8.95
CA VAL A 354 -32.16 -20.42 9.69
C VAL A 354 -33.41 -20.43 8.80
N ASP A 355 -34.44 -21.13 9.25
CA ASP A 355 -35.78 -21.16 8.66
C ASP A 355 -36.77 -20.62 9.70
N ALA A 356 -37.06 -19.32 9.63
CA ALA A 356 -37.84 -18.61 10.65
C ALA A 356 -39.12 -18.00 10.07
N ASP A 357 -40.21 -18.05 10.85
CA ASP A 357 -41.45 -17.31 10.58
C ASP A 357 -41.44 -15.87 11.12
N VAL A 358 -40.31 -15.45 11.71
CA VAL A 358 -40.04 -14.11 12.24
C VAL A 358 -38.72 -13.56 11.70
N PRO A 359 -38.55 -12.23 11.58
CA PRO A 359 -37.30 -11.62 11.14
C PRO A 359 -36.16 -11.88 12.14
N ILE A 360 -35.02 -12.35 11.63
CA ILE A 360 -33.76 -12.52 12.36
C ILE A 360 -32.74 -11.55 11.76
N ALA A 361 -32.14 -10.72 12.61
CA ALA A 361 -31.16 -9.72 12.22
C ALA A 361 -29.72 -10.23 12.34
N GLU A 362 -29.46 -11.17 13.24
CA GLU A 362 -28.11 -11.68 13.51
C GLU A 362 -28.17 -13.10 14.07
N VAL A 363 -27.18 -13.91 13.71
CA VAL A 363 -26.90 -15.19 14.37
C VAL A 363 -25.60 -15.05 15.13
N ALA A 364 -25.66 -15.16 16.45
CA ALA A 364 -24.50 -15.18 17.32
C ALA A 364 -24.19 -16.60 17.78
N LEU A 365 -22.92 -16.92 17.94
CA LEU A 365 -22.43 -18.19 18.44
C LEU A 365 -21.48 -17.93 19.60
N ALA A 366 -21.64 -18.64 20.71
CA ALA A 366 -20.75 -18.54 21.87
C ALA A 366 -20.27 -19.93 22.31
N CYS A 367 -18.98 -20.19 22.15
CA CYS A 367 -18.34 -21.45 22.56
C CYS A 367 -17.37 -21.14 23.71
N GLY A 368 -17.82 -21.33 24.96
CA GLY A 368 -17.04 -20.95 26.15
C GLY A 368 -16.79 -19.43 26.20
N ALA A 369 -15.53 -19.01 26.11
CA ALA A 369 -15.15 -17.60 26.11
C ALA A 369 -15.16 -16.95 24.71
N GLN A 370 -15.25 -17.75 23.64
CA GLN A 370 -15.23 -17.27 22.27
C GLN A 370 -16.64 -16.90 21.81
N ARG A 371 -16.75 -15.80 21.09
CA ARG A 371 -18.01 -15.28 20.55
C ARG A 371 -17.83 -14.90 19.09
N TRP A 372 -18.81 -15.24 18.28
CA TRP A 372 -18.94 -14.85 16.88
C TRP A 372 -20.34 -14.29 16.64
N SER A 373 -20.48 -13.43 15.65
CA SER A 373 -21.76 -12.86 15.22
C SER A 373 -21.75 -12.67 13.71
N GLU A 374 -22.80 -13.14 13.05
CA GLU A 374 -23.01 -12.95 11.62
C GLU A 374 -24.36 -12.25 11.42
N PRO A 375 -24.38 -11.03 10.86
CA PRO A 375 -25.64 -10.37 10.52
C PRO A 375 -26.33 -11.08 9.35
N LEU A 376 -27.65 -11.20 9.42
CA LEU A 376 -28.47 -11.70 8.31
C LEU A 376 -29.15 -10.52 7.62
N SER A 377 -28.92 -10.37 6.31
CA SER A 377 -29.64 -9.37 5.51
C SER A 377 -30.93 -9.96 4.93
N GLY A 378 -31.87 -9.11 4.51
CA GLY A 378 -33.25 -9.42 4.09
C GLY A 378 -33.62 -10.85 3.63
N SER A 379 -32.89 -11.45 2.67
CA SER A 379 -33.16 -12.80 2.14
C SER A 379 -32.22 -13.90 2.66
N ASP A 380 -31.23 -13.54 3.45
CA ASP A 380 -30.21 -14.47 3.94
C ASP A 380 -30.79 -15.36 5.03
N THR A 381 -30.54 -16.65 4.85
CA THR A 381 -30.96 -17.70 5.78
C THR A 381 -29.78 -18.49 6.28
N ILE A 382 -28.54 -18.04 6.04
CA ILE A 382 -27.33 -18.80 6.36
C ILE A 382 -26.31 -17.89 7.02
N ALA A 383 -25.93 -18.24 8.25
CA ALA A 383 -24.78 -17.68 8.95
C ALA A 383 -23.58 -18.63 8.86
N ARG A 384 -22.36 -18.08 8.77
CA ARG A 384 -21.12 -18.88 8.66
C ARG A 384 -20.17 -18.52 9.78
N PHE A 385 -19.54 -19.53 10.35
CA PHE A 385 -18.61 -19.39 11.48
C PHE A 385 -17.37 -20.26 11.26
N ASP A 386 -16.24 -19.80 11.79
CA ASP A 386 -15.06 -20.63 12.04
C ASP A 386 -14.95 -20.85 13.55
N ALA A 387 -15.57 -21.94 14.01
CA ALA A 387 -15.81 -22.19 15.42
C ALA A 387 -14.98 -23.37 15.95
N VAL A 388 -14.74 -23.39 17.26
CA VAL A 388 -14.07 -24.52 17.92
C VAL A 388 -15.08 -25.65 18.15
N PRO A 389 -14.76 -26.91 17.82
CA PRO A 389 -15.61 -28.06 18.10
C PRO A 389 -16.00 -28.16 19.57
N GLY A 390 -17.27 -28.49 19.82
CA GLY A 390 -17.82 -28.58 21.18
C GLY A 390 -19.22 -28.02 21.30
N VAL A 391 -19.68 -27.87 22.54
CA VAL A 391 -21.02 -27.35 22.85
C VAL A 391 -20.98 -25.83 22.90
N CYS A 392 -21.86 -25.20 22.11
CA CYS A 392 -21.93 -23.75 21.96
C CYS A 392 -23.37 -23.26 22.11
N ASP A 393 -23.52 -22.04 22.64
CA ASP A 393 -24.80 -21.34 22.70
C ASP A 393 -24.99 -20.54 21.40
N LEU A 394 -25.95 -20.95 20.59
CA LEU A 394 -26.38 -20.24 19.39
C LEU A 394 -27.55 -19.33 19.72
N THR A 395 -27.42 -18.03 19.44
CA THR A 395 -28.46 -17.03 19.66
C THR A 395 -28.92 -16.41 18.34
N LEU A 396 -30.20 -16.53 18.02
CA LEU A 396 -30.84 -15.77 16.94
C LEU A 396 -31.35 -14.46 17.51
N ARG A 397 -30.81 -13.33 17.06
CA ARG A 397 -31.25 -12.00 17.49
C ARG A 397 -32.24 -11.42 16.50
N GLY A 398 -33.35 -10.90 17.01
CA GLY A 398 -34.45 -10.40 16.19
C GLY A 398 -35.45 -9.62 17.04
N THR A 399 -36.75 -9.75 16.74
CA THR A 399 -37.79 -9.13 17.59
C THR A 399 -37.81 -9.70 19.01
N LEU A 400 -37.40 -10.96 19.15
CA LEU A 400 -37.16 -11.63 20.43
C LEU A 400 -35.91 -12.50 20.26
N ASP A 401 -34.95 -12.33 21.15
CA ASP A 401 -33.75 -13.16 21.15
C ASP A 401 -34.08 -14.59 21.59
N MET A 402 -33.58 -15.56 20.83
CA MET A 402 -33.80 -16.98 21.08
C MET A 402 -32.46 -17.72 21.10
N THR A 403 -32.22 -18.50 22.14
CA THR A 403 -30.97 -19.25 22.30
C THR A 403 -31.21 -20.75 22.31
N ALA A 404 -30.33 -21.51 21.66
CA ALA A 404 -30.29 -22.97 21.69
C ALA A 404 -28.84 -23.46 21.83
N GLN A 405 -28.66 -24.62 22.45
CA GLN A 405 -27.37 -25.30 22.45
C GLN A 405 -27.20 -26.10 21.17
N VAL A 406 -26.04 -25.96 20.55
CA VAL A 406 -25.63 -26.71 19.36
C VAL A 406 -24.29 -27.39 19.63
N GLU A 407 -24.09 -28.56 19.04
CA GLU A 407 -22.82 -29.29 19.09
C GLU A 407 -22.11 -29.14 17.75
N ILE A 408 -20.91 -28.58 17.78
CA ILE A 408 -20.07 -28.36 16.59
C ILE A 408 -19.16 -29.59 16.42
N PRO A 409 -19.31 -30.38 15.34
CA PRO A 409 -18.51 -31.58 15.13
C PRO A 409 -17.03 -31.28 14.93
N GLN A 410 -16.16 -32.24 15.23
CA GLN A 410 -14.71 -32.13 15.02
C GLN A 410 -14.31 -31.92 13.55
N THR A 411 -15.21 -32.19 12.60
CA THR A 411 -14.99 -32.02 11.16
C THR A 411 -15.61 -30.74 10.60
N GLY A 412 -16.29 -29.95 11.44
CA GLY A 412 -17.22 -28.92 10.98
C GLY A 412 -18.52 -29.52 10.45
N GLY A 413 -19.38 -28.66 9.91
CA GLY A 413 -20.67 -29.09 9.39
C GLY A 413 -21.68 -27.97 9.27
N ASP A 414 -22.92 -28.36 9.03
CA ASP A 414 -24.07 -27.48 9.01
C ASP A 414 -25.09 -27.88 10.08
N THR A 415 -25.81 -26.89 10.59
CA THR A 415 -26.96 -27.10 11.45
C THR A 415 -28.12 -26.31 10.90
N ARG A 416 -29.29 -26.93 10.84
CA ARG A 416 -30.53 -26.26 10.50
C ARG A 416 -31.29 -25.87 11.76
N CYS A 417 -31.56 -24.58 11.90
CA CYS A 417 -32.37 -24.02 12.96
C CYS A 417 -33.72 -23.55 12.40
N VAL A 418 -34.80 -24.03 12.99
CA VAL A 418 -36.18 -23.70 12.61
C VAL A 418 -36.83 -22.93 13.75
N VAL A 419 -37.44 -21.78 13.43
CA VAL A 419 -38.28 -21.01 14.34
C VAL A 419 -39.74 -21.12 13.91
N ARG A 420 -40.59 -21.63 14.79
CA ARG A 420 -42.06 -21.66 14.60
C ARG A 420 -42.76 -21.30 15.90
N GLY A 421 -43.63 -20.29 15.86
CA GLY A 421 -44.44 -19.90 17.02
C GLY A 421 -43.61 -19.51 18.25
N GLY A 422 -42.47 -18.86 18.05
CA GLY A 422 -41.59 -18.38 19.13
C GLY A 422 -40.74 -19.47 19.79
N ARG A 423 -40.63 -20.66 19.20
CA ARG A 423 -39.74 -21.73 19.67
C ARG A 423 -38.66 -21.99 18.64
N LEU A 424 -37.41 -22.05 19.10
CA LEU A 424 -36.23 -22.41 18.32
C LEU A 424 -35.92 -23.89 18.48
N HIS A 425 -35.73 -24.59 17.37
CA HIS A 425 -35.23 -25.96 17.33
C HIS A 425 -34.09 -26.06 16.32
N CYS A 426 -32.94 -26.56 16.75
CA CYS A 426 -31.77 -26.77 15.89
C CYS A 426 -31.42 -28.25 15.82
N SER A 427 -31.11 -28.72 14.62
CA SER A 427 -30.68 -30.09 14.35
C SER A 427 -29.53 -30.08 13.35
N LEU A 428 -28.53 -30.93 13.59
CA LEU A 428 -27.48 -31.27 12.64
C LEU A 428 -28.08 -31.83 11.34
#